data_AF-A0A3Q1GIM6-F1
#
_entry.id   AF-A0A3Q1GIM6-F1
#
_cell.length_a   1.000
_cell.length_b   1.000
_cell.length_c   1.000
_cell.angle_alpha   90.00
_cell.angle_beta   90.00
_cell.angle_gamma   90.00
#
_symmetry.space_group_name_H-M   'P 1'
#
loop_
_entity.id
_entity.type
_entity.pdbx_description
1 polymer ?
#
loop_
_entity_poly.entity_id
_entity_poly.type
_entity_poly.pdbx_seq_one_letter_code
_entity_poly.pdbx_strand_id
1 'polypeptide(L)' 'LVTWYHGHLSGRDAEKLLTDKGKAGSFLVRESQSKPGDFVLSPGGIQCLDSLSLRLKLIL' A
#
# COMPACT_ATOMS: atom_id res chain seq x y z
N LEU A 1 15.15 5.43 -1.47
CA LEU A 1 13.74 5.85 -1.50
C LEU A 1 12.93 4.67 -2.03
N VAL A 2 11.79 4.37 -1.41
CA VAL A 2 10.91 3.27 -1.84
C VAL A 2 10.06 3.78 -3.01
N THR A 3 9.96 3.02 -4.11
CA THR A 3 9.04 3.35 -5.20
C THR A 3 7.62 3.47 -4.66
N TRP A 4 6.86 4.44 -5.13
CA TRP A 4 5.55 4.73 -4.56
C TRP A 4 4.43 3.85 -5.11
N TYR A 5 4.63 3.12 -6.21
CA TYR A 5 3.64 2.18 -6.78
C TYR A 5 4.29 0.82 -7.09
N HIS A 6 3.59 -0.25 -6.72
CA HIS A 6 4.09 -1.63 -6.86
C HIS A 6 3.08 -2.61 -7.50
N GLY A 7 1.94 -2.13 -7.99
CA GLY A 7 0.92 -2.98 -8.62
C GLY A 7 0.45 -4.12 -7.70
N HIS A 8 0.60 -5.37 -8.14
CA HIS A 8 0.25 -6.59 -7.40
C HIS A 8 1.21 -6.90 -6.24
N LEU A 9 1.28 -6.01 -5.24
CA LEU A 9 2.02 -6.25 -4.01
C LEU A 9 1.04 -6.67 -2.90
N SER A 10 1.42 -7.65 -2.07
CA SER A 10 0.60 -8.02 -0.91
C SER A 10 0.74 -6.98 0.22
N GLY A 11 -0.26 -6.89 1.10
CA GLY A 11 -0.18 -6.02 2.27
C GLY A 11 1.00 -6.35 3.19
N ARG A 12 1.33 -7.65 3.34
CA ARG A 12 2.46 -8.12 4.13
C ARG A 12 3.80 -7.74 3.50
N ASP A 13 3.93 -7.89 2.18
CA ASP A 13 5.16 -7.50 1.49
C ASP A 13 5.35 -5.98 1.48
N ALA A 14 4.26 -5.22 1.38
CA ALA A 14 4.28 -3.77 1.52
C ALA A 14 4.78 -3.33 2.89
N GLU A 15 4.27 -3.94 3.97
CA GLU A 15 4.71 -3.69 5.34
C GLU A 15 6.19 -4.02 5.52
N LYS A 16 6.64 -5.18 5.03
CA LYS A 16 8.04 -5.58 5.06
C LYS A 16 8.93 -4.61 4.30
N LEU A 17 8.51 -4.18 3.11
CA LEU A 17 9.31 -3.27 2.27
C LEU A 17 9.43 -1.86 2.89
N LEU A 18 8.36 -1.37 3.52
CA LEU A 18 8.38 -0.12 4.27
C LEU A 18 9.17 -0.22 5.58
N THR A 19 9.20 -1.39 6.22
CA THR A 19 10.01 -1.65 7.42
C THR A 19 11.50 -1.75 7.08
N ASP A 20 11.85 -2.50 6.03
CA ASP A 20 13.24 -2.77 5.65
C ASP A 20 13.91 -1.57 4.96
N LYS A 21 13.15 -0.82 4.15
CA LYS A 21 13.70 0.21 3.24
C LYS A 21 13.02 1.57 3.36
N GLY A 22 11.89 1.65 4.06
CA GLY A 22 11.16 2.90 4.27
C GLY A 22 11.81 3.76 5.34
N LYS A 23 11.54 5.06 5.26
CA LYS A 23 11.79 6.01 6.34
C LYS A 23 10.47 6.32 7.04
N ALA A 24 10.51 6.92 8.23
CA ALA A 24 9.32 7.45 8.88
C ALA A 24 8.52 8.34 7.89
N GLY A 25 7.21 8.10 7.80
CA GLY A 25 6.32 8.77 6.83
C GLY A 25 6.35 8.21 5.40
N SER A 26 7.10 7.14 5.13
CA SER A 26 7.03 6.45 3.83
C SER A 26 5.71 5.70 3.67
N PHE A 27 5.20 5.73 2.44
CA PHE A 27 4.03 4.98 2.02
C PHE A 27 4.27 4.40 0.62
N LEU A 28 3.42 3.46 0.22
CA LEU A 28 3.32 3.00 -1.16
C LEU A 28 1.86 2.70 -1.54
N VAL A 29 1.60 2.63 -2.83
CA VAL A 29 0.33 2.27 -3.43
C VAL A 29 0.46 0.89 -4.06
N ARG A 30 -0.54 0.05 -3.81
CA ARG A 30 -0.67 -1.29 -4.38
C ARG A 30 -2.11 -1.54 -4.82
N GLU A 31 -2.31 -2.54 -5.65
CA GLU A 31 -3.65 -3.00 -6.02
C GLU A 31 -4.27 -3.80 -4.87
N SER A 32 -5.59 -3.66 -4.72
CA SER A 32 -6.34 -4.41 -3.72
C SER A 32 -6.48 -5.85 -4.17
N GLN A 33 -6.05 -6.78 -3.33
CA GLN A 33 -6.21 -8.22 -3.59
C GLN A 33 -7.66 -8.68 -3.29
N SER A 34 -8.37 -7.98 -2.41
CA SER A 34 -9.76 -8.29 -2.06
C SER A 34 -10.80 -7.66 -3.00
N LYS A 35 -10.44 -6.56 -3.68
CA LYS A 35 -11.31 -5.81 -4.58
C LYS A 35 -10.56 -5.48 -5.87
N PRO A 36 -10.55 -6.39 -6.86
CA PRO A 36 -9.88 -6.14 -8.13
C PRO A 36 -10.33 -4.81 -8.76
N GLY A 37 -9.36 -4.00 -9.20
CA GLY A 37 -9.60 -2.66 -9.75
C GLY A 37 -9.69 -1.54 -8.71
N ASP A 38 -9.54 -1.84 -7.41
CA ASP A 38 -9.30 -0.83 -6.38
C ASP A 38 -7.80 -0.74 -6.04
N PHE A 39 -7.39 0.40 -5.50
CA PHE A 39 -6.04 0.65 -4.99
C PHE A 39 -6.05 0.82 -3.47
N VAL A 40 -4.93 0.50 -2.83
CA VAL A 40 -4.70 0.60 -1.38
C VAL A 40 -3.43 1.42 -1.15
N LEU A 41 -3.52 2.39 -0.24
CA LEU A 41 -2.36 3.11 0.29
C LEU A 41 -1.87 2.39 1.54
N SER A 42 -0.60 1.99 1.54
CA SER A 42 0.04 1.31 2.65
C SER A 42 1.05 2.22 3.34
N PRO A 43 0.74 2.75 4.54
CA PRO A 43 1.71 3.42 5.39
C PRO A 43 2.61 2.40 6.12
N GLY A 44 3.86 2.78 6.41
CA GLY A 44 4.80 1.92 7.13
C GLY A 44 4.38 1.72 8.60
N GLY A 45 4.51 0.48 9.10
CA GLY A 45 4.32 0.14 10.51
C GLY A 45 2.86 -0.07 10.96
N ILE A 46 1.90 -0.07 10.04
CA ILE A 46 0.49 -0.40 10.33
C ILE A 46 0.04 -1.52 9.39
N GLN A 47 -0.59 -2.56 9.94
CA GLN A 47 -1.21 -3.59 9.10
C GLN A 47 -2.34 -2.97 8.28
N CYS A 48 -2.14 -2.98 6.97
CA CYS A 48 -3.08 -2.41 6.02
C CYS A 48 -4.16 -3.44 5.70
N LEU A 49 -5.37 -3.23 6.21
CA LEU A 49 -6.54 -4.02 5.79
C LEU A 49 -6.96 -3.59 4.38
N ASP A 50 -7.11 -4.55 3.47
CA ASP A 50 -7.54 -4.30 2.08
C ASP A 50 -8.92 -3.61 1.99
N SER A 51 -9.70 -3.66 3.05
CA SER A 51 -11.03 -3.05 3.15
C SER A 51 -11.02 -1.51 3.07
N LEU A 52 -9.88 -0.85 3.29
CA LEU A 52 -9.73 0.62 3.23
C LEU A 52 -9.54 1.18 1.80
N SER A 53 -9.79 0.39 0.76
CA SER A 53 -9.75 0.80 -0.66
C SER A 53 -10.63 1.99 -1.05
N LEU A 54 -11.58 2.41 -0.21
CA LEU A 54 -12.67 3.32 -0.59
C LEU A 54 -12.26 4.77 -0.91
N ARG A 55 -11.02 5.21 -0.65
CA ARG A 55 -10.64 6.63 -0.85
C ARG A 55 -9.54 6.93 -1.88
N LEU A 56 -8.89 5.93 -2.50
CA LEU A 56 -7.87 6.24 -3.52
C LEU A 56 -8.43 6.45 -4.93
N LYS A 57 -9.59 5.88 -5.26
CA LYS A 57 -10.25 6.08 -6.55
C LYS A 57 -10.65 7.54 -6.85
N LEU A 58 -10.63 8.42 -5.85
CA LEU A 58 -10.99 9.84 -6.00
C LEU A 58 -9.76 10.76 -6.16
N ILE A 59 -8.54 10.23 -5.96
CA ILE A 59 -7.29 11.02 -5.95
C ILE A 59 -6.42 10.70 -7.18
N LEU A 60 -6.68 9.59 -7.86
CA LEU A 60 -6.07 9.23 -9.15
C LEU A 60 -7.00 9.53 -10.31
#